data_AF-A0A520K444-F1
#
_entry.id   AF-A0A520K444-F1
#
_cell.length_a   1.000
_cell.length_b   1.000
_cell.length_c   1.000
_cell.angle_alpha   90.00
_cell.angle_beta   90.00
_cell.angle_gamma   90.00
#
_symmetry.space_group_name_H-M   'P 1'
#
loop_
_entity.id
_entity.type
_entity.pdbx_description
1 polymer ?
#
loop_
_entity_poly.entity_id
_entity_poly.type
_entity_poly.pdbx_seq_one_letter_code
_entity_poly.pdbx_strand_id
1 'polypeptide(L)'
;MKDIDILTKRATEMKANGMLDGQIADELNISRETIVWLLTRASKREGVRAPKDLSIDWGNIGESSYRMRCVSDAMVDLVLDNIGSFEGTDVVVGIAVSGIPLASIMANELDAKLAIFHPNKQLFGTENADAVGIFSQSFADVKGANCVIVDDVITTGHTLVETTRQLTSAGAKPTAITVLVDKLGQDTIEGVPIYPLLRILWVV
;
A
#
# COMPACT_ATOMS: atom_id res chain seq x y z
N MET A 1 4.99 10.54 25.78
CA MET A 1 5.44 11.38 24.64
C MET A 1 4.24 11.57 23.75
N LYS A 2 3.99 12.76 23.16
CA LYS A 2 2.82 12.93 22.28
C LYS A 2 3.07 12.19 20.97
N ASP A 3 2.05 11.56 20.39
CA ASP A 3 2.17 10.72 19.17
C ASP A 3 2.81 11.46 17.99
N ILE A 4 2.54 12.76 17.86
CA ILE A 4 3.14 13.61 16.82
C ILE A 4 4.66 13.79 17.01
N ASP A 5 5.13 13.86 18.24
CA ASP A 5 6.58 14.01 18.50
C ASP A 5 7.32 12.70 18.16
N ILE A 6 6.66 11.54 18.36
CA ILE A 6 7.17 10.23 17.93
C ILE A 6 7.28 10.18 16.40
N LEU A 7 6.21 10.55 15.68
CA LEU A 7 6.21 10.56 14.22
C LEU A 7 7.24 11.54 13.65
N THR A 8 7.38 12.72 14.26
CA THR A 8 8.38 13.73 13.86
C THR A 8 9.80 13.19 14.03
N LYS A 9 10.08 12.54 15.16
CA LYS A 9 11.37 11.92 15.43
C LYS A 9 11.68 10.82 14.40
N ARG A 10 10.77 9.86 14.20
CA ARG A 10 10.94 8.76 13.23
C ARG A 10 11.17 9.29 11.81
N ALA A 11 10.36 10.25 11.35
CA ALA A 11 10.52 10.86 10.03
C ALA A 11 11.88 11.55 9.86
N THR A 12 12.37 12.23 10.90
CA THR A 12 13.68 12.91 10.88
C THR A 12 14.83 11.90 10.82
N GLU A 13 14.75 10.81 11.59
CA GLU A 13 15.75 9.72 11.58
C GLU A 13 15.80 9.02 10.22
N MET A 14 14.64 8.66 9.65
CA MET A 14 14.56 8.05 8.31
C MET A 14 15.10 8.97 7.23
N LYS A 15 14.81 10.27 7.30
CA LYS A 15 15.35 11.27 6.37
C LYS A 15 16.87 11.39 6.48
N ALA A 16 17.41 11.37 7.70
CA ALA A 16 18.85 11.39 7.95
C ALA A 16 19.54 10.13 7.40
N ASN A 17 18.84 8.99 7.37
CA ASN A 17 19.31 7.74 6.76
C ASN A 17 19.18 7.70 5.22
N GLY A 18 18.77 8.81 4.59
CA GLY A 18 18.73 8.94 3.13
C GLY A 18 17.41 8.51 2.48
N MET A 19 16.37 8.20 3.26
CA MET A 19 15.07 7.83 2.69
C MET A 19 14.40 9.04 2.00
N LEU A 20 13.71 8.76 0.90
CA LEU A 20 12.90 9.73 0.18
C LEU A 20 11.59 10.00 0.92
N ASP A 21 11.01 11.19 0.75
CA ASP A 21 9.77 11.57 1.46
C ASP A 21 8.61 10.59 1.19
N GLY A 22 8.55 10.03 -0.03
CA GLY A 22 7.57 9.02 -0.41
C GLY A 22 7.75 7.70 0.35
N GLN A 23 9.00 7.25 0.53
CA GLN A 23 9.32 6.05 1.30
C GLN A 23 8.99 6.23 2.79
N ILE A 24 9.25 7.42 3.34
CA ILE A 24 8.91 7.74 4.73
C ILE A 24 7.38 7.81 4.92
N ALA A 25 6.66 8.36 3.93
CA ALA A 25 5.21 8.42 3.95
C ALA A 25 4.58 7.01 4.01
N ASP A 26 5.11 6.08 3.22
CA ASP A 26 4.69 4.68 3.21
C ASP A 26 4.97 4.01 4.56
N GLU A 27 6.20 4.11 5.06
CA GLU A 27 6.62 3.49 6.33
C GLU A 27 5.81 4.00 7.54
N LEU A 28 5.38 5.27 7.52
CA LEU A 28 4.60 5.88 8.61
C LEU A 28 3.09 5.87 8.35
N ASN A 29 2.61 5.30 7.25
CA ASN A 29 1.20 5.23 6.86
C ASN A 29 0.48 6.58 6.88
N ILE A 30 1.18 7.64 6.46
CA ILE A 30 0.67 9.01 6.40
C ILE A 30 0.92 9.61 5.02
N SER A 31 0.17 10.64 4.67
CA SER A 31 0.36 11.35 3.42
C SER A 31 1.74 12.02 3.38
N ARG A 32 2.24 12.19 2.16
CA ARG A 32 3.48 12.92 1.90
C ARG A 32 3.40 14.37 2.39
N GLU A 33 2.23 15.00 2.30
CA GLU A 33 1.99 16.34 2.85
C GLU A 33 2.27 16.38 4.36
N THR A 34 1.79 15.36 5.09
CA THR A 34 2.06 15.22 6.52
C THR A 34 3.56 15.02 6.81
N ILE A 35 4.29 14.27 5.98
CA ILE A 35 5.77 14.16 6.11
C ILE A 35 6.45 15.52 5.95
N VAL A 36 6.11 16.27 4.90
CA VAL A 36 6.68 17.61 4.67
C VAL A 36 6.37 18.53 5.84
N TRP A 37 5.15 18.46 6.39
CA TRP A 37 4.76 19.22 7.57
C TRP A 37 5.56 18.83 8.81
N LEU A 38 5.71 17.52 9.10
CA LEU A 38 6.50 17.02 10.24
C LEU A 38 7.96 17.49 10.17
N LEU A 39 8.60 17.37 9.01
CA LEU A 39 9.99 17.79 8.79
C LEU A 39 10.17 19.32 8.87
N THR A 40 9.19 20.09 8.39
CA THR A 40 9.18 21.56 8.48
C THR A 40 9.03 22.02 9.92
N ARG A 41 8.15 21.36 10.69
CA ARG A 41 7.95 21.60 12.12
C ARG A 41 9.20 21.25 12.94
N ALA A 42 9.87 20.15 12.63
CA ALA A 42 11.15 19.77 13.26
C ALA A 42 12.22 20.88 13.09
N SER A 43 12.18 21.58 11.96
CA SER A 43 13.07 22.70 11.64
C SER A 43 12.65 24.04 12.28
N LYS A 44 11.65 24.05 13.18
CA LYS A 44 11.10 25.24 13.88
C LYS A 44 10.64 26.37 12.94
N ARG A 45 10.18 26.03 11.73
CA ARG A 45 9.54 27.02 10.84
C ARG A 45 8.05 27.12 11.22
N GLU A 46 7.65 28.26 11.77
CA GLU A 46 6.27 28.51 12.21
C GLU A 46 5.34 28.89 11.03
N GLY A 47 4.04 28.58 11.16
CA GLY A 47 2.99 29.07 10.25
C GLY A 47 2.35 28.03 9.32
N VAL A 48 2.80 26.77 9.30
CA VAL A 48 2.18 25.73 8.44
C VAL A 48 1.06 25.01 9.18
N ARG A 49 -0.16 25.10 8.65
CA ARG A 49 -1.33 24.38 9.16
C ARG A 49 -1.10 22.87 9.07
N ALA A 50 -1.44 22.13 10.13
CA ALA A 50 -1.36 20.68 10.14
C ALA A 50 -2.39 20.08 9.15
N PRO A 51 -1.98 19.14 8.28
CA PRO A 51 -2.91 18.39 7.45
C PRO A 51 -3.89 17.56 8.29
N LYS A 52 -5.09 17.31 7.77
CA LYS A 52 -6.03 16.35 8.37
C LYS A 52 -5.62 14.95 7.91
N ASP A 53 -4.91 14.23 8.76
CA ASP A 53 -4.38 12.90 8.45
C ASP A 53 -4.30 12.04 9.71
N LEU A 54 -4.21 10.72 9.52
CA LEU A 54 -4.12 9.72 10.58
C LEU A 54 -3.04 8.70 10.22
N SER A 55 -2.15 8.39 11.14
CA SER A 55 -1.18 7.29 10.98
C SER A 55 -1.81 5.97 11.43
N ILE A 56 -1.52 4.89 10.71
CA ILE A 56 -1.92 3.53 11.07
C ILE A 56 -0.67 2.78 11.52
N ASP A 57 -0.60 2.46 12.81
CA ASP A 57 0.40 1.55 13.35
C ASP A 57 -0.19 0.15 13.45
N TRP A 58 0.18 -0.71 12.50
CA TRP A 58 -0.19 -2.12 12.47
C TRP A 58 1.01 -3.02 12.83
N GLY A 59 2.06 -2.48 13.44
CA GLY A 59 3.30 -3.21 13.74
C GLY A 59 3.09 -4.45 14.61
N ASN A 60 2.09 -4.41 15.50
CA ASN A 60 1.67 -5.61 16.26
C ASN A 60 1.22 -6.74 15.32
N ILE A 61 0.57 -6.48 14.20
CA ILE A 61 0.26 -7.55 13.22
C ILE A 61 1.55 -7.96 12.50
N GLY A 62 2.31 -6.98 11.98
CA GLY A 62 3.51 -7.22 11.17
C GLY A 62 4.66 -7.97 11.84
N GLU A 63 4.84 -7.83 13.16
CA GLU A 63 5.92 -8.51 13.90
C GLU A 63 5.69 -10.02 14.09
N SER A 64 4.47 -10.52 13.88
CA SER A 64 4.12 -11.92 14.14
C SER A 64 3.66 -12.62 12.87
N SER A 65 4.45 -13.59 12.42
CA SER A 65 4.11 -14.43 11.26
C SER A 65 2.76 -15.14 11.41
N TYR A 66 2.38 -15.49 12.65
CA TYR A 66 1.07 -16.10 12.93
C TYR A 66 -0.07 -15.11 12.71
N ARG A 67 0.04 -13.88 13.25
CA ARG A 67 -1.00 -12.85 13.05
C ARG A 67 -1.09 -12.42 11.59
N MET A 68 0.05 -12.29 10.92
CA MET A 68 0.11 -12.05 9.48
C MET A 68 -0.67 -13.11 8.71
N ARG A 69 -0.46 -14.40 9.01
CA ARG A 69 -1.21 -15.48 8.37
C ARG A 69 -2.71 -15.36 8.61
N CYS A 70 -3.14 -15.20 9.87
CA CYS A 70 -4.57 -15.07 10.18
C CYS A 70 -5.22 -13.88 9.47
N VAL A 71 -4.52 -12.75 9.34
CA VAL A 71 -5.00 -11.57 8.63
C VAL A 71 -5.06 -11.82 7.12
N SER A 72 -4.03 -12.45 6.55
CA SER A 72 -4.03 -12.84 5.14
C SER A 72 -5.15 -13.83 4.82
N ASP A 73 -5.41 -14.81 5.69
CA ASP A 73 -6.53 -15.76 5.53
C ASP A 73 -7.88 -15.02 5.50
N ALA A 74 -8.06 -14.02 6.36
CA ALA A 74 -9.27 -13.18 6.35
C ALA A 74 -9.36 -12.31 5.09
N MET A 75 -8.24 -11.81 4.55
CA MET A 75 -8.22 -11.08 3.28
C MET A 75 -8.56 -12.01 2.10
N VAL A 76 -8.09 -13.25 2.12
CA VAL A 76 -8.42 -14.27 1.11
C VAL A 76 -9.90 -14.59 1.13
N ASP A 77 -10.46 -14.87 2.31
CA ASP A 77 -11.90 -15.12 2.51
C ASP A 77 -12.73 -13.96 1.94
N LEU A 78 -12.39 -12.72 2.30
CA LEU A 78 -13.07 -11.53 1.81
C LEU A 78 -12.98 -11.38 0.28
N VAL A 79 -11.83 -11.67 -0.34
CA VAL A 79 -11.69 -11.64 -1.79
C VAL A 79 -12.55 -12.72 -2.44
N LEU A 80 -12.50 -13.95 -1.92
CA LEU A 80 -13.25 -15.10 -2.45
C LEU A 80 -14.75 -14.92 -2.39
N ASP A 81 -15.28 -14.31 -1.32
CA ASP A 81 -16.70 -13.94 -1.20
C ASP A 81 -17.19 -13.09 -2.39
N ASN A 82 -16.30 -12.31 -2.98
CA ASN A 82 -16.62 -11.36 -4.04
C ASN A 82 -16.22 -11.84 -5.45
N ILE A 83 -15.15 -12.62 -5.58
CA ILE A 83 -14.72 -13.18 -6.88
C ILE A 83 -15.31 -14.58 -7.15
N GLY A 84 -15.86 -15.24 -6.14
CA GLY A 84 -16.64 -16.47 -6.23
C GLY A 84 -15.84 -17.79 -6.30
N SER A 85 -14.55 -17.78 -6.65
CA SER A 85 -13.74 -19.01 -6.67
C SER A 85 -12.22 -18.76 -6.66
N PHE A 86 -11.47 -19.78 -6.20
CA PHE A 86 -10.01 -19.83 -6.22
C PHE A 86 -9.43 -19.82 -7.65
N GLU A 87 -10.09 -20.49 -8.60
CA GLU A 87 -9.63 -20.60 -10.00
C GLU A 87 -9.67 -19.27 -10.76
N GLY A 88 -10.21 -18.20 -10.16
CA GLY A 88 -10.32 -16.88 -10.76
C GLY A 88 -9.08 -15.99 -10.62
N THR A 89 -8.02 -16.42 -9.92
CA THR A 89 -6.82 -15.62 -9.65
C THR A 89 -5.55 -16.30 -10.13
N ASP A 90 -4.90 -15.75 -11.15
CA ASP A 90 -3.64 -16.28 -11.70
C ASP A 90 -2.42 -15.73 -10.94
N VAL A 91 -2.49 -14.46 -10.53
CA VAL A 91 -1.37 -13.73 -9.91
C VAL A 91 -1.87 -12.85 -8.76
N VAL A 92 -1.22 -12.93 -7.61
CA VAL A 92 -1.34 -11.96 -6.53
C VAL A 92 -0.19 -10.96 -6.65
N VAL A 93 -0.53 -9.67 -6.70
CA VAL A 93 0.40 -8.56 -6.87
C VAL A 93 0.61 -7.86 -5.52
N GLY A 94 1.76 -8.07 -4.90
CA GLY A 94 2.16 -7.37 -3.69
C GLY A 94 2.76 -6.00 -3.99
N ILE A 95 2.20 -4.95 -3.40
CA ILE A 95 2.81 -3.62 -3.45
C ILE A 95 4.01 -3.58 -2.52
N ALA A 96 5.17 -3.18 -3.05
CA ALA A 96 6.36 -3.03 -2.25
C ALA A 96 6.21 -1.84 -1.28
N VAL A 97 6.71 -1.92 -0.04
CA VAL A 97 7.35 -3.10 0.58
C VAL A 97 6.36 -3.87 1.46
N SER A 98 5.53 -3.15 2.21
CA SER A 98 4.64 -3.67 3.25
C SER A 98 3.56 -4.63 2.76
N GLY A 99 3.09 -4.48 1.52
CA GLY A 99 2.12 -5.40 0.91
C GLY A 99 2.71 -6.78 0.58
N ILE A 100 4.03 -6.91 0.42
CA ILE A 100 4.69 -8.15 -0.03
C ILE A 100 4.43 -9.34 0.91
N PRO A 101 4.62 -9.23 2.24
CA PRO A 101 4.40 -10.37 3.12
C PRO A 101 2.95 -10.86 3.12
N LEU A 102 1.97 -9.94 3.09
CA LEU A 102 0.55 -10.28 2.98
C LEU A 102 0.27 -10.97 1.64
N ALA A 103 0.74 -10.38 0.53
CA ALA A 103 0.59 -10.93 -0.82
C ALA A 103 1.21 -12.32 -0.96
N SER A 104 2.37 -12.56 -0.34
CA SER A 104 3.05 -13.85 -0.39
C SER A 104 2.27 -14.95 0.31
N ILE A 105 1.62 -14.66 1.44
CA ILE A 105 0.76 -15.62 2.14
C ILE A 105 -0.51 -15.86 1.33
N MET A 106 -1.14 -14.79 0.86
CA MET A 106 -2.34 -14.87 0.03
C MET A 106 -2.12 -15.66 -1.26
N ALA A 107 -0.98 -15.47 -1.94
CA ALA A 107 -0.62 -16.22 -3.14
C ALA A 107 -0.56 -17.73 -2.86
N ASN A 108 0.02 -18.12 -1.72
CA ASN A 108 0.08 -19.50 -1.29
C ASN A 108 -1.31 -20.10 -1.00
N GLU A 109 -2.16 -19.37 -0.28
CA GLU A 109 -3.51 -19.85 0.07
C GLU A 109 -4.47 -19.88 -1.15
N LEU A 110 -4.24 -19.02 -2.15
CA LEU A 110 -5.00 -18.98 -3.40
C LEU A 110 -4.48 -19.94 -4.49
N ASP A 111 -3.38 -20.65 -4.26
CA ASP A 111 -2.62 -21.41 -5.28
C ASP A 111 -2.28 -20.57 -6.53
N ALA A 112 -1.97 -19.28 -6.29
CA ALA A 112 -1.67 -18.29 -7.31
C ALA A 112 -0.17 -17.95 -7.31
N LYS A 113 0.31 -17.40 -8.44
CA LYS A 113 1.69 -16.90 -8.50
C LYS A 113 1.82 -15.56 -7.77
N LEU A 114 3.02 -15.22 -7.32
CA LEU A 114 3.32 -13.91 -6.73
C LEU A 114 4.01 -13.01 -7.76
N ALA A 115 3.55 -11.77 -7.88
CA ALA A 115 4.25 -10.65 -8.52
C ALA A 115 4.47 -9.52 -7.51
N ILE A 116 5.52 -8.72 -7.70
CA ILE A 116 5.82 -7.58 -6.84
C ILE A 116 5.89 -6.31 -7.68
N PHE A 117 5.18 -5.27 -7.25
CA PHE A 117 5.19 -3.96 -7.88
C PHE A 117 5.92 -2.94 -6.99
N HIS A 118 6.88 -2.22 -7.57
CA HIS A 118 7.60 -1.12 -6.93
C HIS A 118 7.03 0.22 -7.40
N PRO A 119 6.32 0.98 -6.54
CA PRO A 119 5.73 2.27 -6.91
C PRO A 119 6.79 3.33 -7.29
N ASN A 120 6.46 4.25 -8.20
CA ASN A 120 7.39 5.31 -8.63
C ASN A 120 7.97 6.09 -7.44
N LYS A 121 7.12 6.51 -6.49
CA LYS A 121 7.54 7.30 -5.31
C LYS A 121 8.63 6.64 -4.45
N GLN A 122 8.86 5.34 -4.61
CA GLN A 122 9.95 4.60 -3.95
C GLN A 122 11.22 4.52 -4.79
N LEU A 123 11.09 4.59 -6.12
CA LEU A 123 12.19 4.46 -7.09
C LEU A 123 12.85 5.81 -7.39
N PHE A 124 12.06 6.87 -7.45
CA PHE A 124 12.53 8.19 -7.83
C PHE A 124 12.14 9.22 -6.78
N GLY A 125 13.06 10.14 -6.50
CA GLY A 125 12.73 11.40 -5.82
C GLY A 125 11.78 12.25 -6.67
N THR A 126 11.45 13.44 -6.20
CA THR A 126 10.47 14.40 -6.78
C THR A 126 10.69 14.85 -8.23
N GLU A 127 11.67 14.31 -8.94
CA GLU A 127 12.20 14.92 -10.16
C GLU A 127 11.63 14.32 -11.45
N ASN A 128 10.97 13.16 -11.43
CA ASN A 128 10.34 12.59 -12.63
C ASN A 128 8.85 12.30 -12.44
N ALA A 129 8.03 13.29 -12.78
CA ALA A 129 6.57 13.11 -12.88
C ALA A 129 6.16 12.06 -13.92
N ASP A 130 7.04 11.76 -14.89
CA ASP A 130 6.84 10.77 -15.94
C ASP A 130 7.37 9.38 -15.58
N ALA A 131 8.03 9.22 -14.43
CA ALA A 131 8.47 7.91 -14.00
C ALA A 131 7.27 7.03 -13.62
N VAL A 132 7.41 5.74 -13.86
CA VAL A 132 6.36 4.76 -13.63
C VAL A 132 6.94 3.65 -12.78
N GLY A 133 6.15 3.15 -11.84
CA GLY A 133 6.49 1.98 -11.04
C GLY A 133 6.72 0.75 -11.91
N ILE A 134 7.51 -0.19 -11.39
CA ILE A 134 8.00 -1.34 -12.15
C ILE A 134 7.64 -2.65 -11.45
N PHE A 135 7.38 -3.68 -12.24
CA PHE A 135 7.30 -5.06 -11.74
C PHE A 135 8.70 -5.65 -11.57
N SER A 136 8.90 -6.38 -10.48
CA SER A 136 10.15 -7.10 -10.25
C SER A 136 10.30 -8.30 -11.19
N GLN A 137 11.46 -8.39 -11.87
CA GLN A 137 11.74 -9.46 -12.85
C GLN A 137 12.02 -10.83 -12.23
N SER A 138 12.23 -10.90 -10.91
CA SER A 138 12.45 -12.17 -10.20
C SER A 138 11.16 -12.90 -9.86
N PHE A 139 10.00 -12.27 -10.08
CA PHE A 139 8.67 -12.78 -9.74
C PHE A 139 7.85 -13.01 -11.01
N ALA A 140 6.60 -13.46 -10.85
CA ALA A 140 5.76 -13.84 -11.98
C ALA A 140 5.45 -12.67 -12.92
N ASP A 141 5.37 -12.98 -14.21
CA ASP A 141 4.80 -12.07 -15.21
C ASP A 141 3.28 -11.94 -14.99
N VAL A 142 2.76 -10.74 -15.23
CA VAL A 142 1.35 -10.36 -15.08
C VAL A 142 0.62 -10.36 -16.41
N LYS A 143 1.32 -10.47 -17.55
CA LYS A 143 0.72 -10.33 -18.88
C LYS A 143 -0.44 -11.31 -19.11
N GLY A 144 -1.63 -10.78 -19.35
CA GLY A 144 -2.85 -11.56 -19.60
C GLY A 144 -3.44 -12.26 -18.38
N ALA A 145 -2.87 -12.07 -17.19
CA ALA A 145 -3.29 -12.73 -15.97
C ALA A 145 -4.47 -12.03 -15.30
N ASN A 146 -5.31 -12.79 -14.60
CA ASN A 146 -6.25 -12.24 -13.62
C ASN A 146 -5.50 -11.96 -12.31
N CYS A 147 -5.50 -10.70 -11.90
CA CYS A 147 -4.65 -10.23 -10.81
C CYS A 147 -5.46 -9.73 -9.62
N VAL A 148 -5.08 -10.16 -8.42
CA VAL A 148 -5.51 -9.54 -7.16
C VAL A 148 -4.38 -8.67 -6.64
N ILE A 149 -4.65 -7.39 -6.39
CA ILE A 149 -3.67 -6.44 -5.86
C ILE A 149 -3.78 -6.43 -4.32
N VAL A 150 -2.64 -6.51 -3.65
CA VAL A 150 -2.55 -6.57 -2.18
C VAL A 150 -1.61 -5.50 -1.67
N ASP A 151 -2.09 -4.70 -0.73
CA ASP A 151 -1.31 -3.69 -0.01
C ASP A 151 -1.67 -3.69 1.49
N ASP A 152 -0.92 -2.99 2.33
CA ASP A 152 -1.27 -2.86 3.74
C ASP A 152 -2.30 -1.73 3.97
N VAL A 153 -1.99 -0.50 3.56
CA VAL A 153 -2.81 0.68 3.84
C VAL A 153 -3.02 1.54 2.61
N ILE A 154 -4.28 1.80 2.26
CA ILE A 154 -4.62 2.80 1.24
C ILE A 154 -4.64 4.18 1.91
N THR A 155 -3.79 5.08 1.42
CA THR A 155 -3.79 6.49 1.80
C THR A 155 -4.56 7.34 0.78
N THR A 156 -3.88 7.79 -0.27
CA THR A 156 -4.46 8.62 -1.34
C THR A 156 -4.94 7.80 -2.54
N GLY A 157 -4.59 6.51 -2.60
CA GLY A 157 -4.89 5.63 -3.73
C GLY A 157 -3.93 5.73 -4.92
N HIS A 158 -3.00 6.71 -4.95
CA HIS A 158 -2.10 6.92 -6.10
C HIS A 158 -1.31 5.67 -6.50
N THR A 159 -0.79 4.91 -5.54
CA THR A 159 -0.05 3.68 -5.79
C THR A 159 -0.90 2.61 -6.46
N LEU A 160 -2.16 2.46 -6.04
CA LEU A 160 -3.08 1.49 -6.60
C LEU A 160 -3.59 1.91 -7.98
N VAL A 161 -3.82 3.22 -8.20
CA VAL A 161 -4.11 3.77 -9.53
C VAL A 161 -2.97 3.46 -10.50
N GLU A 162 -1.74 3.75 -10.09
CA GLU A 162 -0.53 3.47 -10.87
C GLU A 162 -0.41 1.98 -11.19
N THR A 163 -0.53 1.11 -10.17
CA THR A 163 -0.46 -0.34 -10.32
C THR A 163 -1.53 -0.87 -11.27
N THR A 164 -2.77 -0.42 -11.12
CA THR A 164 -3.92 -0.86 -11.94
C THR A 164 -3.73 -0.47 -13.41
N ARG A 165 -3.22 0.74 -13.67
CA ARG A 165 -2.89 1.17 -15.03
C ARG A 165 -1.75 0.38 -15.65
N GLN A 166 -0.72 0.03 -14.86
CA GLN A 166 0.38 -0.81 -15.33
C GLN A 166 -0.07 -2.23 -15.67
N LEU A 167 -0.90 -2.84 -14.81
CA LEU A 167 -1.52 -4.13 -15.08
C LEU A 167 -2.35 -4.10 -16.38
N THR A 168 -3.25 -3.12 -16.50
CA THR A 168 -4.10 -2.97 -17.68
C THR A 168 -3.27 -2.75 -18.95
N SER A 169 -2.21 -1.94 -18.88
CA SER A 169 -1.31 -1.69 -20.02
C SER A 169 -0.52 -2.94 -20.44
N ALA A 170 -0.22 -3.82 -19.48
CA ALA A 170 0.38 -5.14 -19.75
C ALA A 170 -0.65 -6.17 -20.27
N GLY A 171 -1.92 -5.79 -20.42
CA GLY A 171 -3.00 -6.69 -20.81
C GLY A 171 -3.48 -7.62 -19.70
N ALA A 172 -3.05 -7.39 -18.46
CA ALA A 172 -3.56 -8.09 -17.29
C ALA A 172 -4.94 -7.56 -16.90
N LYS A 173 -5.72 -8.38 -16.19
CA LYS A 173 -7.04 -8.02 -15.67
C LYS A 173 -7.00 -7.94 -14.14
N PRO A 174 -6.90 -6.75 -13.55
CA PRO A 174 -7.07 -6.60 -12.11
C PRO A 174 -8.53 -6.87 -11.73
N THR A 175 -8.77 -7.87 -10.87
CA THR A 175 -10.12 -8.33 -10.48
C THR A 175 -10.53 -7.81 -9.11
N ALA A 176 -9.57 -7.59 -8.22
CA ALA A 176 -9.80 -7.09 -6.87
C ALA A 176 -8.58 -6.36 -6.33
N ILE A 177 -8.82 -5.40 -5.45
CA ILE A 177 -7.82 -4.80 -4.56
C ILE A 177 -8.21 -5.17 -3.14
N THR A 178 -7.29 -5.72 -2.35
CA THR A 178 -7.53 -5.93 -0.91
C THR A 178 -6.41 -5.34 -0.08
N VAL A 179 -6.80 -4.77 1.07
CA VAL A 179 -5.89 -4.08 1.99
C VAL A 179 -6.29 -4.35 3.44
N LEU A 180 -5.34 -4.18 4.36
CA LEU A 180 -5.64 -4.22 5.78
C LEU A 180 -6.49 -3.00 6.19
N VAL A 181 -6.10 -1.79 5.78
CA VAL A 181 -6.80 -0.55 6.14
C VAL A 181 -7.01 0.37 4.94
N ASP A 182 -8.25 0.82 4.75
CA ASP A 182 -8.62 1.85 3.78
C ASP A 182 -8.88 3.19 4.47
N LYS A 183 -8.02 4.19 4.21
CA LYS A 183 -8.21 5.59 4.63
C LYS A 183 -8.88 6.45 3.56
N LEU A 184 -8.90 5.97 2.31
CA LEU A 184 -9.41 6.71 1.15
C LEU A 184 -10.94 6.69 1.13
N GLY A 185 -11.54 5.56 1.50
CA GLY A 185 -12.99 5.39 1.61
C GLY A 185 -13.71 5.30 0.26
N GLN A 186 -13.00 4.88 -0.79
CA GLN A 186 -13.58 4.62 -2.11
C GLN A 186 -13.90 3.13 -2.27
N ASP A 187 -14.94 2.82 -3.05
CA ASP A 187 -15.33 1.43 -3.32
C ASP A 187 -14.58 0.82 -4.51
N THR A 188 -14.03 1.67 -5.39
CA THR A 188 -13.27 1.23 -6.56
C THR A 188 -12.09 2.15 -6.85
N ILE A 189 -11.04 1.61 -7.46
CA ILE A 189 -9.94 2.37 -8.09
C ILE A 189 -9.81 1.91 -9.54
N GLU A 190 -9.89 2.86 -10.48
CA GLU A 190 -9.83 2.57 -11.93
C GLU A 190 -10.80 1.44 -12.35
N GLY A 191 -11.98 1.39 -11.72
CA GLY A 191 -13.02 0.38 -11.99
C GLY A 191 -12.80 -0.99 -11.29
N VAL A 192 -11.70 -1.16 -10.57
CA VAL A 192 -11.40 -2.38 -9.79
C VAL A 192 -11.95 -2.22 -8.38
N PRO A 193 -12.75 -3.18 -7.86
CA PRO A 193 -13.34 -3.08 -6.54
C PRO A 193 -12.30 -3.23 -5.43
N ILE A 194 -12.53 -2.51 -4.32
CA ILE A 194 -11.67 -2.50 -3.13
C ILE A 194 -12.36 -3.23 -1.99
N TYR A 195 -11.66 -4.19 -1.40
CA TYR A 195 -12.11 -5.01 -0.29
C TYR A 195 -11.16 -4.85 0.90
N PRO A 196 -11.36 -3.80 1.73
CA PRO A 196 -10.55 -3.59 2.91
C PRO A 196 -11.05 -4.41 4.09
N LEU A 197 -10.15 -4.94 4.92
CA LEU A 197 -10.55 -5.52 6.21
C LEU A 197 -11.10 -4.45 7.18
N LEU A 198 -10.51 -3.26 7.16
CA LEU A 198 -10.92 -2.13 7.99
C LEU A 198 -11.03 -0.86 7.15
N ARG A 199 -12.09 -0.07 7.36
CA ARG A 199 -12.28 1.25 6.72
C ARG A 199 -12.35 2.35 7.75
N ILE A 200 -11.58 3.41 7.53
CA ILE A 200 -11.63 4.62 8.36
C ILE A 200 -12.83 5.46 7.94
N LEU A 201 -13.74 5.73 8.88
CA LEU A 201 -14.91 6.58 8.67
C LEU A 201 -14.74 7.90 9.41
N TRP A 202 -14.78 9.00 8.67
CA TRP A 202 -14.77 10.34 9.24
C TRP A 202 -16.21 10.77 9.53
N VAL A 203 -16.54 10.99 10.80
CA VAL A 203 -17.90 11.40 11.22
C VAL A 203 -18.09 12.92 11.20
N VAL A 204 -17.00 13.69 11.04
CA VAL A 204 -16.94 15.17 11.04
C VAL A 204 -15.86 15.71 10.12
#